data_AF-J9D5T7-F1
#
_entry.id   AF-J9D5T7-F1
#
_cell.length_a   1.000
_cell.length_b   1.000
_cell.length_c   1.000
_cell.angle_alpha   90.00
_cell.angle_beta   90.00
_cell.angle_gamma   90.00
#
_symmetry.space_group_name_H-M   'P 1'
#
loop_
_entity.id
_entity.type
_entity.pdbx_description
1 polymer ?
#
loop_
_entity_poly.entity_id
_entity_poly.type
_entity_poly.pdbx_seq_one_letter_code
_entity_poly.pdbx_strand_id
1 'polypeptide(L)'
;MSKLLQTGLIQGKNPRVLARQLTKLFGVRRANAERLMATELSRVQAEAQKQSYIRNGFDEYEFIAEPTACPICRALDGKHFKVSKMMPGENAHPMHPSCRCSTAAYMDDKEYREWLDGYSEHGLNFETWKKRVEKKTVFGIIKADKTVSGHSGPPKMAEAGMVIDHIGRDGKVDARAFYGESKLKYKDIHTTNHRNPKQHPYGKNGEHAHDYTWGDDGRLKNKTTRELSDEERKENEEIL
;
A
#
# COMPACT_ATOMS: atom_id res chain seq x y z
N MET A 1 -22.34 -32.97 19.36
CA MET A 1 -21.53 -32.43 18.25
C MET A 1 -20.61 -31.29 18.67
N SER A 2 -21.10 -30.24 19.34
CA SER A 2 -20.31 -29.06 19.76
C SER A 2 -18.95 -29.38 20.43
N LYS A 3 -18.91 -30.29 21.42
CA LYS A 3 -17.66 -30.71 22.10
C LYS A 3 -16.60 -31.27 21.13
N LEU A 4 -17.00 -31.99 20.09
CA LEU A 4 -16.08 -32.54 19.09
C LEU A 4 -15.48 -31.44 18.23
N LEU A 5 -16.29 -30.45 17.84
CA LEU A 5 -15.85 -29.30 17.05
C LEU A 5 -14.89 -28.43 17.85
N GLN A 6 -15.19 -28.15 19.13
CA GLN A 6 -14.27 -27.45 20.02
C GLN A 6 -12.95 -28.20 20.18
N THR A 7 -13.01 -29.52 20.41
CA THR A 7 -11.80 -30.35 20.55
C THR A 7 -10.98 -30.33 19.25
N GLY A 8 -11.64 -30.44 18.09
CA GLY A 8 -11.00 -30.38 16.78
C GLY A 8 -10.32 -29.04 16.52
N LEU A 9 -11.00 -27.94 16.83
CA LEU A 9 -10.50 -26.59 16.62
C LEU A 9 -9.36 -26.25 17.58
N ILE A 10 -9.55 -26.47 18.89
CA ILE A 10 -8.58 -26.08 19.94
C ILE A 10 -7.35 -27.00 19.93
N GLN A 11 -7.55 -28.32 19.78
CA GLN A 11 -6.46 -29.30 19.85
C GLN A 11 -5.89 -29.68 18.47
N GLY A 12 -6.39 -29.08 17.38
CA GLY A 12 -5.98 -29.43 16.01
C GLY A 12 -6.24 -30.88 15.62
N LYS A 13 -7.20 -31.55 16.28
CA LYS A 13 -7.44 -32.98 16.04
C LYS A 13 -8.03 -33.21 14.65
N ASN A 14 -7.43 -34.17 13.94
CA ASN A 14 -7.86 -34.53 12.60
C ASN A 14 -9.36 -34.96 12.57
N PRO A 15 -10.19 -34.44 11.65
CA PRO A 15 -11.61 -34.78 11.53
C PRO A 15 -11.90 -36.29 11.46
N ARG A 16 -11.00 -37.09 10.87
CA ARG A 16 -11.14 -38.56 10.79
C ARG A 16 -11.08 -39.24 12.15
N VAL A 17 -10.31 -38.68 13.09
CA VAL A 17 -10.21 -39.19 14.46
C VAL A 17 -11.51 -38.87 15.20
N LEU A 18 -12.02 -37.64 15.06
CA LEU A 18 -13.25 -37.18 15.69
C LEU A 18 -14.49 -37.90 15.15
N ALA A 19 -14.50 -38.23 13.85
CA ALA A 19 -15.59 -38.95 13.20
C ALA A 19 -15.85 -40.34 13.80
N ARG A 20 -14.84 -41.00 14.38
CA ARG A 20 -15.03 -42.28 15.10
C ARG A 20 -15.98 -42.16 16.29
N GLN A 21 -16.07 -40.98 16.90
CA GLN A 21 -16.99 -40.75 18.00
C GLN A 21 -18.42 -40.55 17.48
N LEU A 22 -18.59 -39.89 16.33
CA LEU A 22 -19.89 -39.78 15.66
C LEU A 22 -20.45 -41.13 15.21
N THR A 23 -19.62 -42.00 14.64
CA THR A 23 -20.09 -43.33 14.22
C THR A 23 -20.60 -44.14 15.41
N LYS A 24 -19.94 -44.02 16.57
CA LYS A 24 -20.37 -44.70 17.80
C LYS A 24 -21.67 -44.13 18.38
N LEU A 25 -21.83 -42.81 18.33
CA LEU A 25 -23.00 -42.12 18.89
C LEU A 25 -24.26 -42.32 18.04
N PHE A 26 -24.13 -42.29 16.72
CA PHE A 26 -25.28 -42.25 15.80
C PHE A 26 -25.46 -43.53 14.97
N GLY A 27 -24.56 -44.52 15.08
CA GLY A 27 -24.63 -45.77 14.31
C GLY A 27 -24.48 -45.58 12.79
N VAL A 28 -23.95 -44.44 12.35
CA VAL A 28 -23.83 -44.10 10.93
C VAL A 28 -22.57 -44.69 10.30
N ARG A 29 -22.59 -44.87 8.97
CA ARG A 29 -21.40 -45.26 8.19
C ARG A 29 -20.27 -44.26 8.39
N ARG A 30 -19.03 -44.77 8.52
CA ARG A 30 -17.83 -43.97 8.73
C ARG A 30 -17.63 -42.84 7.72
N ALA A 31 -17.82 -43.13 6.43
CA ALA A 31 -17.67 -42.13 5.38
C ALA A 31 -18.62 -40.92 5.56
N ASN A 32 -19.85 -41.16 6.02
CA ASN A 32 -20.81 -40.09 6.29
C ASN A 32 -20.38 -39.25 7.49
N ALA A 33 -19.92 -39.89 8.57
CA ALA A 33 -19.40 -39.20 9.74
C ALA A 33 -18.16 -38.35 9.44
N GLU A 34 -17.22 -38.86 8.63
CA GLU A 34 -16.02 -38.11 8.23
C GLU A 34 -16.36 -36.90 7.37
N ARG A 35 -17.23 -37.07 6.37
CA ARG A 35 -17.71 -35.97 5.52
C ARG A 35 -18.39 -34.88 6.36
N LEU A 36 -19.24 -35.27 7.30
CA LEU A 36 -19.91 -34.32 8.20
C LEU A 36 -18.91 -33.58 9.09
N MET A 37 -17.98 -34.29 9.75
CA MET A 37 -16.98 -33.63 10.61
C MET A 37 -16.08 -32.68 9.85
N ALA A 38 -15.61 -33.06 8.66
CA ALA A 38 -14.74 -32.20 7.87
C ALA A 38 -15.46 -30.92 7.45
N THR A 39 -16.72 -31.05 7.02
CA THR A 39 -17.54 -29.91 6.59
C THR A 39 -17.87 -28.99 7.76
N GLU A 40 -18.30 -29.54 8.91
CA GLU A 40 -18.60 -28.73 10.09
C GLU A 40 -17.37 -28.07 10.69
N LEU A 41 -16.22 -28.75 10.70
CA LEU A 41 -14.98 -28.14 11.19
C LEU A 41 -14.55 -26.97 10.29
N SER A 42 -14.62 -27.16 8.96
CA SER A 42 -14.33 -26.09 7.99
C SER A 42 -15.29 -24.91 8.17
N ARG A 43 -16.59 -25.16 8.40
CA ARG A 43 -17.58 -24.11 8.63
C ARG A 43 -17.31 -23.32 9.92
N VAL A 44 -16.95 -24.00 11.00
CA VAL A 44 -16.58 -23.34 12.27
C VAL A 44 -15.27 -22.54 12.13
N GLN A 45 -14.30 -23.04 11.35
CA GLN A 45 -13.08 -22.30 11.03
C GLN A 45 -13.37 -21.01 10.24
N ALA A 46 -14.23 -21.07 9.23
CA ALA A 46 -14.64 -19.90 8.45
C ALA A 46 -15.32 -18.85 9.33
N GLU A 47 -16.19 -19.27 10.26
CA GLU A 47 -16.81 -18.36 11.21
C GLU A 47 -15.77 -17.75 12.16
N ALA A 48 -14.83 -18.54 12.67
CA ALA A 48 -13.74 -18.02 13.50
C ALA A 48 -12.87 -17.00 12.75
N GLN A 49 -12.59 -17.24 11.47
CA GLN A 49 -11.89 -16.31 10.59
C GLN A 49 -12.70 -15.03 10.38
N LYS A 50 -13.99 -15.11 10.06
CA LYS A 50 -14.90 -13.96 9.94
C LYS A 50 -14.87 -13.08 11.19
N GLN A 51 -14.99 -13.69 12.37
CA GLN A 51 -14.92 -12.96 13.64
C GLN A 51 -13.54 -12.32 13.85
N SER A 52 -12.46 -12.98 13.42
CA SER A 52 -11.13 -12.40 13.44
C SER A 52 -11.04 -11.17 12.53
N TYR A 53 -11.59 -11.23 11.31
CA TYR A 53 -11.57 -10.11 10.38
C TYR A 53 -12.33 -8.91 10.93
N ILE A 54 -13.55 -9.13 11.45
CA ILE A 54 -14.37 -8.08 12.07
C ILE A 54 -13.63 -7.44 13.26
N ARG A 55 -13.04 -8.24 14.15
CA ARG A 55 -12.31 -7.73 15.33
C ARG A 55 -11.08 -6.89 14.97
N ASN A 56 -10.44 -7.17 13.84
CA ASN A 56 -9.26 -6.44 13.39
C ASN A 56 -9.59 -5.33 12.38
N GLY A 57 -10.88 -5.08 12.09
CA GLY A 57 -11.30 -3.97 11.23
C GLY A 57 -11.07 -4.20 9.73
N PHE A 58 -11.03 -5.46 9.27
CA PHE A 58 -10.95 -5.75 7.84
C PHE A 58 -12.34 -5.68 7.19
N ASP A 59 -12.45 -4.88 6.12
CA ASP A 59 -13.69 -4.75 5.34
C ASP A 59 -13.83 -5.83 4.27
N GLU A 60 -12.71 -6.31 3.74
CA GLU A 60 -12.64 -7.29 2.65
C GLU A 60 -11.77 -8.50 3.00
N TYR A 61 -12.04 -9.60 2.31
CA TYR A 61 -11.28 -10.83 2.39
C TYR A 61 -11.11 -11.42 1.00
N GLU A 62 -10.02 -12.18 0.81
CA GLU A 62 -9.73 -12.93 -0.39
C GLU A 62 -10.13 -14.40 -0.22
N PHE A 63 -10.78 -14.96 -1.24
CA PHE A 63 -11.02 -16.40 -1.30
C PHE A 63 -9.80 -17.11 -1.90
N ILE A 64 -9.25 -18.07 -1.15
CA ILE A 64 -8.07 -18.84 -1.55
C ILE A 64 -8.51 -20.26 -1.88
N ALA A 65 -8.49 -20.60 -3.16
CA ALA A 65 -8.75 -21.95 -3.61
C ALA A 65 -7.55 -22.85 -3.28
N GLU A 66 -7.83 -24.12 -3.04
CA GLU A 66 -6.78 -25.12 -2.89
C GLU A 66 -6.19 -25.42 -4.29
N PRO A 67 -4.88 -25.72 -4.46
CA PRO A 67 -4.28 -25.87 -5.78
C PRO A 67 -4.99 -26.88 -6.71
N THR A 68 -5.58 -27.94 -6.15
CA THR A 68 -6.37 -28.96 -6.85
C THR A 68 -7.88 -28.75 -6.72
N ALA A 69 -8.32 -27.55 -6.36
CA ALA A 69 -9.72 -27.23 -6.14
C ALA A 69 -10.59 -27.49 -7.37
N CYS A 70 -11.86 -27.80 -7.10
CA CYS A 70 -12.87 -28.01 -8.13
C CYS A 70 -13.11 -26.72 -8.96
N PRO A 71 -13.72 -26.84 -10.15
CA PRO A 71 -14.00 -25.68 -11.01
C PRO A 71 -14.81 -24.57 -10.33
N ILE A 72 -15.71 -24.94 -9.40
CA ILE A 72 -16.54 -23.97 -8.66
C ILE A 72 -15.66 -23.09 -7.76
N CYS A 73 -14.80 -23.70 -6.94
CA CYS A 73 -13.91 -22.96 -6.05
C CYS A 73 -12.81 -22.23 -6.82
N ARG A 74 -12.28 -22.80 -7.90
CA ARG A 74 -11.26 -22.15 -8.74
C ARG A 74 -11.80 -20.88 -9.39
N ALA A 75 -13.09 -20.85 -9.73
CA ALA A 75 -13.72 -19.63 -10.25
C ALA A 75 -13.83 -18.50 -9.22
N LEU A 76 -13.62 -18.79 -7.93
CA LEU A 76 -13.61 -17.80 -6.85
C LEU A 76 -12.20 -17.45 -6.38
N ASP A 77 -11.17 -18.14 -6.86
CA ASP A 77 -9.79 -17.95 -6.45
C ASP A 77 -9.31 -16.52 -6.73
N GLY A 78 -8.70 -15.89 -5.73
CA GLY A 78 -8.21 -14.50 -5.80
C GLY A 78 -9.30 -13.42 -5.83
N LYS A 79 -10.59 -13.79 -5.71
CA LYS A 79 -11.67 -12.80 -5.65
C LYS A 79 -11.79 -12.22 -4.25
N HIS A 80 -12.02 -10.91 -4.20
CA HIS A 80 -12.27 -10.19 -2.95
C HIS A 80 -13.77 -10.05 -2.70
N PHE A 81 -14.17 -10.22 -1.44
CA PHE A 81 -15.54 -10.09 -0.98
C PHE A 81 -15.59 -9.31 0.33
N LYS A 82 -16.73 -8.66 0.60
CA LYS A 82 -16.93 -7.95 1.86
C LYS A 82 -17.09 -8.92 3.02
N VAL A 83 -16.38 -8.70 4.12
CA VAL A 83 -16.46 -9.49 5.35
C VAL A 83 -17.90 -9.50 5.91
N SER A 84 -18.62 -8.39 5.79
CA SER A 84 -20.03 -8.28 6.18
C SER A 84 -20.96 -9.25 5.42
N LYS A 85 -20.58 -9.65 4.21
CA LYS A 85 -21.32 -10.59 3.36
C LYS A 85 -20.70 -12.00 3.34
N MET A 86 -19.74 -12.30 4.22
CA MET A 86 -19.08 -13.60 4.27
C MET A 86 -20.08 -14.69 4.70
N MET A 87 -20.33 -15.64 3.80
CA MET A 87 -21.30 -16.73 3.91
C MET A 87 -20.71 -18.05 3.41
N PRO A 88 -20.46 -19.03 4.31
CA PRO A 88 -20.06 -20.38 3.93
C PRO A 88 -21.04 -21.02 2.95
N GLY A 89 -20.55 -21.58 1.84
CA GLY A 89 -21.37 -22.21 0.81
C GLY A 89 -21.69 -21.32 -0.39
N GLU A 90 -21.50 -20.00 -0.28
CA GLU A 90 -21.74 -19.04 -1.37
C GLU A 90 -20.46 -18.33 -1.81
N ASN A 91 -19.75 -17.71 -0.86
CA ASN A 91 -18.55 -16.91 -1.12
C ASN A 91 -17.43 -17.15 -0.10
N ALA A 92 -17.60 -18.12 0.80
CA ALA A 92 -16.61 -18.55 1.77
C ALA A 92 -16.63 -20.07 1.91
N HIS A 93 -15.52 -20.64 2.35
CA HIS A 93 -15.46 -22.07 2.61
C HIS A 93 -16.34 -22.45 3.83
N PRO A 94 -16.80 -23.71 3.93
CA PRO A 94 -16.79 -24.74 2.89
C PRO A 94 -17.85 -24.50 1.81
N MET A 95 -17.45 -24.54 0.54
CA MET A 95 -18.36 -24.41 -0.62
C MET A 95 -19.12 -25.71 -0.94
N HIS A 96 -18.53 -26.83 -0.58
CA HIS A 96 -19.04 -28.17 -0.85
C HIS A 96 -18.55 -29.13 0.23
N PRO A 97 -19.11 -30.35 0.33
CA PRO A 97 -18.59 -31.35 1.25
C PRO A 97 -17.10 -31.61 1.00
N SER A 98 -16.33 -31.73 2.09
CA SER A 98 -14.88 -31.94 2.04
C SER A 98 -14.07 -30.83 1.34
N CYS A 99 -14.63 -29.61 1.23
CA CYS A 99 -13.90 -28.43 0.79
C CYS A 99 -12.65 -28.17 1.65
N ARG A 100 -11.54 -27.82 1.00
CA ARG A 100 -10.23 -27.53 1.61
C ARG A 100 -9.72 -26.12 1.32
N CYS A 101 -10.54 -25.30 0.67
CA CYS A 101 -10.26 -23.89 0.44
C CYS A 101 -10.26 -23.11 1.76
N SER A 102 -9.71 -21.92 1.73
CA SER A 102 -9.60 -21.01 2.88
C SER A 102 -9.93 -19.57 2.48
N THR A 103 -9.96 -18.68 3.46
CA THR A 103 -9.99 -17.23 3.22
C THR A 103 -8.83 -16.55 3.94
N ALA A 104 -8.42 -15.40 3.43
CA ALA A 104 -7.45 -14.50 4.07
C ALA A 104 -8.01 -13.08 4.13
N ALA A 105 -7.60 -12.31 5.13
CA ALA A 105 -7.95 -10.89 5.19
C ALA A 105 -7.31 -10.18 3.99
N TYR A 106 -8.04 -9.27 3.36
CA TYR A 106 -7.56 -8.46 2.24
C TYR A 106 -7.58 -6.98 2.62
N MET A 107 -6.53 -6.28 2.22
CA MET A 107 -6.44 -4.84 2.24
C MET A 107 -5.74 -4.40 0.96
N ASP A 108 -6.25 -3.36 0.32
CA ASP A 108 -5.54 -2.74 -0.80
C ASP A 108 -4.27 -2.07 -0.25
N ASP A 109 -3.12 -2.67 -0.53
CA ASP A 109 -1.82 -2.17 -0.13
C ASP A 109 -1.10 -1.47 -1.29
N LYS A 110 -1.76 -1.24 -2.43
CA LYS A 110 -1.14 -0.66 -3.63
C LYS A 110 -0.54 0.72 -3.33
N GLU A 111 -1.34 1.64 -2.77
CA GLU A 111 -0.87 2.98 -2.41
C GLU A 111 0.29 2.90 -1.39
N TYR A 112 0.20 1.97 -0.45
CA TYR A 112 1.23 1.78 0.58
C TYR A 112 2.54 1.26 -0.01
N ARG A 113 2.47 0.35 -0.98
CA ARG A 113 3.64 -0.14 -1.71
C ARG A 113 4.27 0.95 -2.58
N GLU A 114 3.45 1.71 -3.31
CA GLU A 114 3.94 2.86 -4.09
C GLU A 114 4.67 3.88 -3.22
N TRP A 115 4.14 4.14 -2.01
CA TRP A 115 4.81 4.96 -1.01
C TRP A 115 6.15 4.36 -0.52
N LEU A 116 6.17 3.07 -0.20
CA LEU A 116 7.39 2.40 0.27
C LEU A 116 8.50 2.37 -0.79
N ASP A 117 8.14 2.05 -2.03
CA ASP A 117 9.09 1.96 -3.14
C ASP A 117 9.73 3.33 -3.44
N GLY A 118 8.96 4.42 -3.32
CA GLY A 118 9.44 5.79 -3.47
C GLY A 118 10.09 6.42 -2.24
N TYR A 119 10.07 5.76 -1.08
CA TYR A 119 10.44 6.37 0.20
C TYR A 119 11.85 6.94 0.22
N SER A 120 12.79 6.26 -0.43
CA SER A 120 14.19 6.70 -0.51
C SER A 120 14.36 8.04 -1.26
N GLU A 121 13.43 8.37 -2.16
CA GLU A 121 13.48 9.59 -2.96
C GLU A 121 12.79 10.76 -2.27
N HIS A 122 11.58 10.54 -1.73
CA HIS A 122 10.77 11.63 -1.18
C HIS A 122 10.89 11.78 0.35
N GLY A 123 11.29 10.73 1.08
CA GLY A 123 11.48 10.74 2.54
C GLY A 123 10.27 11.28 3.31
N LEU A 124 9.06 10.94 2.85
CA LEU A 124 7.79 11.41 3.41
C LEU A 124 7.13 10.30 4.21
N ASN A 125 6.41 10.64 5.26
CA ASN A 125 5.48 9.71 5.88
C ASN A 125 4.27 9.45 4.93
N PHE A 126 3.51 8.38 5.19
CA PHE A 126 2.42 7.97 4.31
C PHE A 126 1.33 9.04 4.15
N GLU A 127 0.94 9.73 5.22
CA GLU A 127 -0.12 10.76 5.16
C GLU A 127 0.32 11.98 4.34
N THR A 128 1.55 12.44 4.53
CA THR A 128 2.13 13.57 3.79
C THR A 128 2.28 13.22 2.32
N TRP A 129 2.76 12.01 2.02
CA TRP A 129 2.88 11.50 0.65
C TRP A 129 1.52 11.40 -0.02
N LYS A 130 0.53 10.82 0.66
CA LYS A 130 -0.82 10.66 0.12
C LYS A 130 -1.45 11.99 -0.25
N LYS A 131 -1.34 13.01 0.62
CA LYS A 131 -1.80 14.38 0.30
C LYS A 131 -1.11 14.98 -0.93
N ARG A 132 0.18 14.70 -1.14
CA ARG A 132 0.92 15.15 -2.33
C ARG A 132 0.41 14.45 -3.58
N VAL A 133 0.21 13.13 -3.53
CA VAL A 133 -0.33 12.35 -4.65
C VAL A 133 -1.75 12.81 -4.99
N GLU A 134 -2.63 13.00 -4.00
CA GLU A 134 -3.99 13.51 -4.20
C GLU A 134 -4.00 14.90 -4.85
N LYS A 135 -3.13 15.82 -4.43
CA LYS A 135 -2.99 17.13 -5.10
C LYS A 135 -2.53 16.94 -6.55
N LYS A 136 -1.53 16.10 -6.79
CA LYS A 136 -1.00 15.83 -8.13
C LYS A 136 -2.05 15.20 -9.04
N THR A 137 -2.86 14.26 -8.56
CA THR A 137 -3.92 13.63 -9.36
C THR A 137 -5.02 14.62 -9.75
N VAL A 138 -5.33 15.60 -8.88
CA VAL A 138 -6.30 16.66 -9.16
C VAL A 138 -5.81 17.64 -10.23
N PHE A 139 -4.54 18.06 -10.16
CA PHE A 139 -4.02 19.11 -11.05
C PHE A 139 -3.26 18.58 -12.27
N GLY A 140 -2.89 17.30 -12.30
CA GLY A 140 -2.00 16.72 -13.31
C GLY A 140 -0.52 17.09 -13.17
N ILE A 141 -0.20 18.03 -12.27
CA ILE A 141 1.11 18.62 -12.01
C ILE A 141 1.33 18.81 -10.51
N ILE A 142 2.57 19.08 -10.10
CA ILE A 142 2.89 19.49 -8.74
C ILE A 142 2.59 20.98 -8.58
N LYS A 143 1.85 21.35 -7.54
CA LYS A 143 1.60 22.75 -7.19
C LYS A 143 2.39 23.12 -5.94
N ALA A 144 2.97 24.32 -5.95
CA ALA A 144 3.56 24.90 -4.76
C ALA A 144 2.49 25.26 -3.73
N ASP A 145 2.79 24.97 -2.47
CA ASP A 145 1.97 25.36 -1.32
C ASP A 145 2.23 26.82 -0.92
N LYS A 146 3.43 27.32 -1.23
CA LYS A 146 3.85 28.68 -0.88
C LYS A 146 4.75 29.25 -1.96
N THR A 147 4.70 30.57 -2.10
CA THR A 147 5.63 31.32 -2.91
C THR A 147 6.48 32.25 -2.05
N VAL A 148 7.76 32.33 -2.34
CA VAL A 148 8.72 33.27 -1.73
C VAL A 148 9.42 34.06 -2.84
N SER A 149 9.91 35.25 -2.52
CA SER A 149 10.61 36.11 -3.48
C SER A 149 11.78 36.80 -2.79
N GLY A 150 12.86 37.04 -3.53
CA GLY A 150 13.97 37.83 -3.02
C GLY A 150 15.29 37.55 -3.72
N HIS A 151 16.38 37.97 -3.08
CA HIS A 151 17.73 37.67 -3.55
C HIS A 151 18.21 36.29 -3.10
N SER A 152 17.63 35.76 -2.02
CA SER A 152 17.96 34.46 -1.46
C SER A 152 16.96 33.44 -1.96
N GLY A 153 17.45 32.30 -2.47
CA GLY A 153 16.60 31.19 -2.92
C GLY A 153 15.75 30.57 -1.80
N PRO A 154 15.01 29.48 -2.10
CA PRO A 154 14.14 28.81 -1.14
C PRO A 154 14.85 28.48 0.18
N PRO A 155 14.16 28.60 1.32
CA PRO A 155 14.76 28.41 2.64
C PRO A 155 15.31 26.98 2.80
N LYS A 156 16.32 26.81 3.64
CA LYS A 156 16.87 25.47 3.95
C LYS A 156 15.82 24.54 4.56
N MET A 157 14.93 25.08 5.39
CA MET A 157 13.92 24.33 6.14
C MET A 157 12.51 24.90 5.91
N ALA A 158 11.52 24.02 5.90
CA ALA A 158 10.10 24.33 5.88
C ALA A 158 9.29 23.18 6.52
N GLU A 159 7.97 23.29 6.56
CA GLU A 159 7.14 22.19 7.06
C GLU A 159 7.27 20.93 6.19
N ALA A 160 7.10 19.77 6.83
CA ALA A 160 7.21 18.48 6.15
C ALA A 160 6.24 18.38 4.97
N GLY A 161 6.74 17.89 3.84
CA GLY A 161 5.94 17.74 2.62
C GLY A 161 5.72 19.00 1.81
N MET A 162 6.10 20.18 2.31
CA MET A 162 5.85 21.46 1.63
C MET A 162 6.57 21.50 0.28
N VAL A 163 5.94 22.19 -0.67
CA VAL A 163 6.54 22.59 -1.94
C VAL A 163 6.54 24.12 -2.01
N ILE A 164 7.69 24.73 -2.27
CA ILE A 164 7.86 26.19 -2.28
C ILE A 164 8.42 26.66 -3.61
N ASP A 165 7.72 27.57 -4.28
CA ASP A 165 8.24 28.29 -5.44
C ASP A 165 9.00 29.54 -4.98
N HIS A 166 10.17 29.75 -5.56
CA HIS A 166 10.89 31.02 -5.47
C HIS A 166 10.73 31.80 -6.78
N ILE A 167 10.36 33.07 -6.64
CA ILE A 167 10.22 34.00 -7.75
C ILE A 167 11.50 34.83 -7.89
N GLY A 168 12.11 34.76 -9.07
CA GLY A 168 13.28 35.54 -9.46
C GLY A 168 12.95 37.00 -9.78
N ARG A 169 13.97 37.79 -10.13
CA ARG A 169 13.82 39.24 -10.41
C ARG A 169 12.97 39.55 -11.64
N ASP A 170 12.84 38.59 -12.54
CA ASP A 170 12.03 38.68 -13.76
C ASP A 170 10.54 38.39 -13.50
N GLY A 171 10.16 38.11 -12.25
CA GLY A 171 8.80 37.78 -11.85
C GLY A 171 8.39 36.34 -12.18
N LYS A 172 9.33 35.50 -12.63
CA LYS A 172 9.07 34.08 -12.94
C LYS A 172 9.62 33.16 -11.85
N VAL A 173 9.12 31.94 -11.81
CA VAL A 173 9.65 30.90 -10.92
C VAL A 173 11.03 30.49 -11.43
N ASP A 174 12.06 30.66 -10.60
CA ASP A 174 13.45 30.26 -10.92
C ASP A 174 13.88 28.98 -10.20
N ALA A 175 13.15 28.60 -9.15
CA ALA A 175 13.38 27.40 -8.36
C ALA A 175 12.09 26.93 -7.67
N ARG A 176 11.88 25.62 -7.62
CA ARG A 176 10.88 24.96 -6.78
C ARG A 176 11.56 24.01 -5.81
N ALA A 177 11.39 24.23 -4.51
CA ALA A 177 11.97 23.42 -3.45
C ALA A 177 10.97 22.43 -2.85
N PHE A 178 11.46 21.23 -2.54
CA PHE A 178 10.70 20.13 -1.98
C PHE A 178 11.25 19.73 -0.60
N TYR A 179 10.36 19.62 0.38
CA TYR A 179 10.72 19.35 1.77
C TYR A 179 10.22 17.96 2.21
N GLY A 180 11.10 17.21 2.88
CA GLY A 180 10.83 15.86 3.42
C GLY A 180 10.38 15.91 4.88
N GLU A 181 10.22 14.75 5.54
CA GLU A 181 9.86 14.70 6.98
C GLU A 181 10.90 15.35 7.90
N SER A 182 12.17 15.34 7.50
CA SER A 182 13.25 16.01 8.24
C SER A 182 13.12 17.54 8.26
N LYS A 183 12.11 18.09 7.57
CA LYS A 183 11.89 19.53 7.35
C LYS A 183 12.98 20.21 6.54
N LEU A 184 14.02 19.49 6.15
CA LEU A 184 15.08 19.96 5.27
C LEU A 184 14.65 19.74 3.81
N LYS A 185 15.00 20.68 2.94
CA LYS A 185 14.78 20.48 1.51
C LYS A 185 15.62 19.32 1.01
N TYR A 186 15.02 18.38 0.28
CA TYR A 186 15.74 17.24 -0.29
C TYR A 186 15.93 17.39 -1.80
N LYS A 187 15.14 18.24 -2.45
CA LYS A 187 15.23 18.49 -3.89
C LYS A 187 14.86 19.94 -4.23
N ASP A 188 15.60 20.54 -5.16
CA ASP A 188 15.21 21.77 -5.86
C ASP A 188 15.14 21.49 -7.37
N ILE A 189 14.10 22.00 -8.03
CA ILE A 189 13.96 22.02 -9.49
C ILE A 189 14.21 23.44 -9.94
N HIS A 190 15.24 23.63 -10.76
CA HIS A 190 15.63 24.94 -11.29
C HIS A 190 15.23 25.09 -12.74
N THR A 191 14.75 26.27 -13.10
CA THR A 191 14.22 26.58 -14.45
C THR A 191 15.27 27.27 -15.33
N THR A 192 16.45 27.58 -14.77
CA THR A 192 17.56 28.24 -15.48
C THR A 192 18.92 27.70 -15.03
N ASN A 193 19.97 27.98 -15.81
CA ASN A 193 21.36 27.66 -15.46
C ASN A 193 21.99 28.56 -14.38
N HIS A 194 21.23 29.45 -13.75
CA HIS A 194 21.74 30.47 -12.81
C HIS A 194 22.94 31.28 -13.33
N ARG A 195 22.97 31.59 -14.64
CA ARG A 195 24.10 32.26 -15.34
C ARG A 195 25.40 31.48 -15.30
N ASN A 196 25.34 30.18 -15.05
CA ASN A 196 26.48 29.29 -14.99
C ASN A 196 26.28 28.07 -15.92
N PRO A 197 26.23 28.28 -17.24
CA PRO A 197 25.90 27.26 -18.23
C PRO A 197 26.91 26.10 -18.28
N LYS A 198 28.18 26.35 -17.90
CA LYS A 198 29.20 25.29 -17.89
C LYS A 198 28.95 24.25 -16.81
N GLN A 199 28.39 24.63 -15.68
CA GLN A 199 28.07 23.74 -14.57
C GLN A 199 26.63 23.21 -14.62
N HIS A 200 25.76 23.86 -15.41
CA HIS A 200 24.38 23.44 -15.64
C HIS A 200 24.07 23.33 -17.15
N PRO A 201 24.75 22.42 -17.89
CA PRO A 201 24.55 22.24 -19.32
C PRO A 201 23.33 21.35 -19.63
N TYR A 202 22.26 21.52 -18.86
CA TYR A 202 21.07 20.67 -18.87
C TYR A 202 19.90 21.35 -19.57
N GLY A 203 18.97 20.55 -20.09
CA GLY A 203 17.77 21.05 -20.77
C GLY A 203 18.03 22.08 -21.87
N LYS A 204 17.06 22.96 -22.10
CA LYS A 204 17.12 24.02 -23.12
C LYS A 204 17.62 25.33 -22.53
N ASN A 205 17.18 25.69 -21.33
CA ASN A 205 17.54 26.93 -20.64
C ASN A 205 18.46 26.70 -19.44
N GLY A 206 18.90 25.46 -19.21
CA GLY A 206 19.62 25.07 -18.00
C GLY A 206 18.75 24.45 -16.93
N GLU A 207 17.58 23.90 -17.29
CA GLU A 207 16.66 23.29 -16.33
C GLU A 207 17.29 22.05 -15.71
N HIS A 208 17.32 21.95 -14.38
CA HIS A 208 18.03 20.86 -13.69
C HIS A 208 17.50 20.63 -12.28
N ALA A 209 17.83 19.49 -11.70
CA ALA A 209 17.57 19.18 -10.31
C ALA A 209 18.84 19.33 -9.46
N HIS A 210 18.66 19.82 -8.23
CA HIS A 210 19.61 19.65 -7.14
C HIS A 210 19.04 18.71 -6.10
N ASP A 211 19.69 17.57 -5.87
CA ASP A 211 19.32 16.63 -4.80
C ASP A 211 20.24 16.83 -3.59
N TYR A 212 19.64 16.93 -2.41
CA TYR A 212 20.32 17.27 -1.16
C TYR A 212 20.29 16.09 -0.20
N THR A 213 21.46 15.73 0.33
CA THR A 213 21.59 14.79 1.45
C THR A 213 22.14 15.52 2.66
N TRP A 214 21.47 15.40 3.79
CA TRP A 214 21.85 16.04 5.05
C TRP A 214 22.38 15.01 6.04
N GLY A 215 23.34 15.42 6.86
CA GLY A 215 23.77 14.64 8.03
C GLY A 215 22.80 14.82 9.20
N ASP A 216 22.91 13.96 10.21
CA ASP A 216 22.09 14.00 11.43
C ASP A 216 22.29 15.29 12.24
N ASP A 217 23.45 15.95 12.07
CA ASP A 217 23.77 17.27 12.63
C ASP A 217 23.12 18.44 11.86
N GLY A 218 22.32 18.12 10.83
CA GLY A 218 21.68 19.07 9.95
C GLY A 218 22.64 19.76 8.98
N ARG A 219 23.91 19.35 8.87
CA ARG A 219 24.85 19.90 7.89
C ARG A 219 24.68 19.22 6.53
N LEU A 220 24.99 19.96 5.47
CA LEU A 220 24.92 19.43 4.12
C LEU A 220 26.02 18.38 3.95
N LYS A 221 25.63 17.14 3.68
CA LYS A 221 26.57 16.03 3.42
C LYS A 221 26.91 15.94 1.94
N ASN A 222 25.90 16.05 1.08
CA ASN A 222 26.08 16.01 -0.36
C ASN A 222 25.04 16.87 -1.06
N LYS A 223 25.42 17.45 -2.21
CA LYS A 223 24.54 18.10 -3.16
C LYS A 223 24.91 17.63 -4.56
N THR A 224 24.00 16.90 -5.20
CA THR A 224 24.19 16.42 -6.57
C THR A 224 23.40 17.30 -7.52
N THR A 225 23.96 17.54 -8.71
CA THR A 225 23.28 18.30 -9.78
C THR A 225 23.10 17.36 -10.96
N ARG A 226 21.88 17.25 -11.48
CA ARG A 226 21.55 16.35 -12.57
C ARG A 226 20.48 16.93 -13.48
N GLU A 227 20.39 16.35 -14.67
CA GLU A 227 19.28 16.57 -15.60
C GLU A 227 17.94 16.16 -14.96
N LEU A 228 16.86 16.83 -15.38
CA LEU A 228 15.50 16.47 -14.97
C LEU A 228 15.07 15.17 -15.66
N SER A 229 14.38 14.29 -14.91
CA SER A 229 13.72 13.15 -15.55
C SER A 229 12.51 13.59 -16.38
N ASP A 230 12.02 12.72 -17.27
CA ASP A 230 10.82 13.01 -18.07
C ASP A 230 9.59 13.22 -17.16
N GLU A 231 9.46 12.46 -16.09
CA GLU A 231 8.42 12.63 -15.08
C GLU A 231 8.53 13.98 -14.37
N GLU A 232 9.74 14.38 -13.95
CA GLU A 232 9.95 15.67 -13.28
C GLU A 232 9.66 16.85 -14.21
N ARG A 233 9.99 16.72 -15.50
CA ARG A 233 9.64 17.72 -16.52
C ARG A 233 8.14 17.84 -16.66
N LYS A 234 7.43 16.72 -16.75
CA LYS A 234 5.97 16.71 -16.86
C LYS A 234 5.29 17.26 -15.59
N GLU A 235 5.79 16.88 -14.42
CA GLU A 235 5.23 17.29 -13.14
C GLU A 235 5.41 18.77 -12.81
N ASN A 236 6.36 19.43 -13.46
CA ASN A 236 6.70 20.84 -13.25
C ASN A 236 6.61 21.66 -14.54
N GLU A 237 5.89 21.16 -15.55
CA GLU A 237 5.83 21.77 -16.89
C GLU A 237 5.32 23.22 -16.88
N GLU A 238 4.58 23.62 -15.86
CA GLU A 238 4.02 24.96 -15.73
C GLU A 238 5.04 26.01 -15.27
N ILE A 239 6.18 25.57 -14.72
CA ILE A 239 7.30 26.46 -14.33
C ILE A 239 8.51 26.35 -15.26
N LEU A 240 8.54 25.35 -16.14
CA LEU A 240 9.66 25.08 -17.07
C LEU A 240 9.50 25.77 -18.44
#